data_AF-A0A4P6MML1-F1
#
_entry.id   AF-A0A4P6MML1-F1
#
_cell.length_a   1.000
_cell.length_b   1.000
_cell.length_c   1.000
_cell.angle_alpha   90.00
_cell.angle_beta   90.00
_cell.angle_gamma   90.00
#
_symmetry.space_group_name_H-M   'P 1'
#
loop_
_entity.id
_entity.type
_entity.pdbx_description
1 polymer ?
#
loop_
_entity_poly.entity_id
_entity_poly.type
_entity_poly.pdbx_seq_one_letter_code
_entity_poly.pdbx_strand_id
1 'polypeptide(L)'
;MATFLIYPNLVLAEDLVEFKVPEFFRWQGENKLFHFEGISLATFNMIFSLAVLTMIMMWIFKKPISRSFNNKDKHLLFLTKKQLFRLIGSIILIFMLARIILIITIKYPTQWEVLPLHLCRFMLFLSALSLIFNKTHYVKYFGHIAIVGAMIALSRPDFDFENGLKPFRTGLDSYYFWDHITTHSFLLILTSFLYVVSSSKFKAKDLLYTMLFFLITTIIIFIINWISDVYAPTSWKTNYFYLGQDAYNTQKDVLGVLSKWPFNLFTWTTLGAGVAVVSILFWIWQDNFYLDKINSKWVFVKQKSTRWVEFKNSFPKIAKQN
;
A
#
# COMPACT_ATOMS: atom_id res chain seq x y z
N MET A 1 49.83 8.05 -44.84
CA MET A 1 50.02 7.93 -43.37
C MET A 1 49.84 9.32 -42.81
N ALA A 2 48.62 9.66 -42.39
CA ALA A 2 48.26 11.00 -41.91
C ALA A 2 47.93 10.89 -40.42
N THR A 3 48.76 11.52 -39.59
CA THR A 3 48.65 11.52 -38.13
C THR A 3 47.63 12.59 -37.73
N PHE A 4 46.41 12.17 -37.38
CA PHE A 4 45.43 13.05 -36.75
C PHE A 4 45.81 13.24 -35.27
N LEU A 5 46.26 14.44 -34.93
CA LEU A 5 46.40 14.91 -33.55
C LEU A 5 44.99 15.17 -32.99
N ILE A 6 44.51 14.24 -32.15
CA ILE A 6 43.32 14.44 -31.33
C ILE A 6 43.76 15.29 -30.13
N TYR A 7 43.25 16.51 -30.05
CA TYR A 7 43.43 17.40 -28.92
C TYR A 7 42.89 16.75 -27.63
N PRO A 8 43.66 16.69 -26.54
CA PRO A 8 43.15 16.28 -25.24
C PRO A 8 42.52 17.48 -24.54
N ASN A 9 41.45 17.21 -23.79
CA ASN A 9 40.98 18.01 -22.66
C ASN A 9 40.35 19.37 -22.99
N LEU A 10 39.13 19.35 -23.55
CA LEU A 10 38.12 20.31 -23.12
C LEU A 10 37.55 19.79 -21.79
N VAL A 11 38.19 20.14 -20.68
CA VAL A 11 37.57 20.05 -19.35
C VAL A 11 36.52 21.15 -19.34
N LEU A 12 35.30 20.81 -19.72
CA LEU A 12 34.13 21.61 -19.37
C LEU A 12 34.09 21.62 -17.84
N ALA A 13 34.54 22.73 -17.25
CA ALA A 13 34.30 23.06 -15.87
C ALA A 13 32.78 23.22 -15.69
N GLU A 14 32.10 22.09 -15.51
CA GLU A 14 30.79 22.04 -14.91
C GLU A 14 30.96 22.35 -13.43
N ASP A 15 31.14 23.64 -13.12
CA ASP A 15 30.76 24.22 -11.84
C ASP A 15 29.22 24.21 -11.76
N LEU A 16 28.63 23.01 -11.88
CA LEU A 16 27.24 22.78 -11.54
C LEU A 16 27.16 22.98 -10.04
N VAL A 17 26.59 24.11 -9.64
CA VAL A 17 26.19 24.41 -8.26
C VAL A 17 25.61 23.13 -7.66
N GLU A 18 26.39 22.46 -6.81
CA GLU A 18 26.02 21.18 -6.25
C GLU A 18 24.78 21.42 -5.39
N PHE A 19 23.61 21.03 -5.91
CA PHE A 19 22.34 21.22 -5.22
C PHE A 19 22.39 20.45 -3.90
N LYS A 20 22.61 21.17 -2.80
CA LYS A 20 22.64 20.59 -1.47
C LYS A 20 21.21 20.26 -1.05
N VAL A 21 20.84 19.00 -1.25
CA VAL A 21 19.59 18.44 -0.72
C VAL A 21 19.58 18.59 0.81
N PRO A 22 18.51 19.14 1.42
CA PRO A 22 18.42 19.25 2.88
C PRO A 22 18.59 17.89 3.55
N GLU A 23 19.28 17.87 4.69
CA GLU A 23 19.66 16.62 5.38
C GLU A 23 18.47 15.69 5.61
N PHE A 24 17.28 16.23 5.94
CA PHE A 24 16.04 15.45 6.11
C PHE A 24 15.72 14.52 4.93
N PHE A 25 15.94 14.98 3.71
CA PHE A 25 15.63 14.26 2.47
C PHE A 25 16.76 13.36 1.97
N ARG A 26 17.96 13.45 2.56
CA ARG A 26 19.08 12.59 2.19
C ARG A 26 18.82 11.17 2.67
N TRP A 27 19.17 10.21 1.81
CA TRP A 27 19.09 8.79 2.11
C TRP A 27 20.34 8.28 2.82
N GLN A 28 21.48 8.95 2.64
CA GLN A 28 22.72 8.60 3.33
C GLN A 28 22.61 8.87 4.83
N GLY A 29 23.01 7.91 5.65
CA GLY A 29 22.85 7.97 7.11
C GLY A 29 23.97 8.71 7.85
N GLU A 30 24.99 9.22 7.16
CA GLU A 30 26.24 9.69 7.80
C GLU A 30 26.04 10.84 8.80
N ASN A 31 25.05 11.71 8.56
CA ASN A 31 24.74 12.84 9.45
C ASN A 31 23.38 12.72 10.16
N LYS A 32 22.72 11.55 10.10
CA LYS A 32 21.45 11.33 10.81
C LYS A 32 21.73 11.13 12.30
N LEU A 33 20.98 11.86 13.11
CA LEU A 33 21.05 11.85 14.57
C LEU A 33 20.19 10.73 15.16
N PHE A 34 19.06 10.42 14.52
CA PHE A 34 18.10 9.45 15.04
C PHE A 34 18.23 8.08 14.36
N HIS A 35 18.13 7.04 15.18
CA HIS A 35 18.02 5.65 14.76
C HIS A 35 16.59 5.16 14.96
N PHE A 36 16.25 3.99 14.42
CA PHE A 36 14.95 3.33 14.66
C PHE A 36 14.88 2.67 16.04
N GLU A 37 15.23 3.44 17.06
CA GLU A 37 15.30 3.08 18.46
C GLU A 37 14.79 4.26 19.30
N GLY A 38 14.64 4.07 20.62
CA GLY A 38 14.27 5.13 21.55
C GLY A 38 13.04 5.93 21.11
N ILE A 39 13.21 7.25 20.91
CA ILE A 39 12.10 8.15 20.55
C ILE A 39 11.52 7.90 19.15
N SER A 40 12.33 7.46 18.17
CA SER A 40 11.83 7.14 16.83
C SER A 40 10.92 5.92 16.86
N LEU A 41 11.35 4.86 17.55
CA LEU A 41 10.57 3.65 17.72
C LEU A 41 9.30 3.92 18.53
N ALA A 42 9.39 4.70 19.62
CA ALA A 42 8.23 5.09 20.42
C ALA A 42 7.20 5.88 19.58
N THR A 43 7.67 6.86 18.79
CA THR A 43 6.81 7.66 17.90
C THR A 43 6.17 6.79 16.83
N PHE A 44 6.94 5.88 16.22
CA PHE A 44 6.43 4.93 15.23
C PHE A 44 5.31 4.08 15.82
N ASN A 45 5.55 3.45 16.98
CA ASN A 45 4.58 2.59 17.65
C ASN A 45 3.34 3.37 18.10
N MET A 46 3.49 4.62 18.53
CA MET A 46 2.37 5.50 18.86
C MET A 46 1.49 5.74 17.62
N ILE A 47 2.06 6.14 16.49
CA ILE A 47 1.31 6.39 15.25
C ILE A 47 0.66 5.10 14.74
N PHE A 48 1.40 3.98 14.74
CA PHE A 48 0.86 2.68 14.36
C PHE A 48 -0.32 2.27 15.24
N SER A 49 -0.18 2.39 16.56
CA SER A 49 -1.25 2.07 17.52
C SER A 49 -2.48 2.94 17.30
N LEU A 50 -2.30 4.24 17.04
CA LEU A 50 -3.40 5.15 16.72
C LEU A 50 -4.08 4.78 15.40
N ALA A 51 -3.34 4.38 14.38
CA ALA A 51 -3.92 3.94 13.10
C ALA A 51 -4.76 2.66 13.27
N VAL A 52 -4.25 1.67 14.01
CA VAL A 52 -4.98 0.44 14.34
C VAL A 52 -6.20 0.73 15.19
N LEU A 53 -6.08 1.57 16.22
CA LEU A 53 -7.21 1.99 17.04
C LEU A 53 -8.28 2.68 16.20
N THR A 54 -7.88 3.57 15.28
CA THR A 54 -8.81 4.26 14.38
C THR A 54 -9.53 3.26 13.47
N MET A 55 -8.83 2.27 12.91
CA MET A 55 -9.44 1.19 12.14
C MET A 55 -10.47 0.41 12.96
N ILE A 56 -10.12 0.00 14.19
CA ILE A 56 -11.02 -0.74 15.09
C ILE A 56 -12.25 0.10 15.43
N MET A 57 -12.07 1.38 15.74
CA MET A 57 -13.17 2.31 15.99
C MET A 57 -14.07 2.47 14.76
N MET A 58 -13.50 2.63 13.57
CA MET A 58 -14.27 2.68 12.32
C MET A 58 -15.09 1.41 12.10
N TRP A 59 -14.53 0.25 12.44
CA TRP A 59 -15.24 -1.00 12.38
C TRP A 59 -16.41 -1.01 13.39
N ILE A 60 -16.16 -0.79 14.68
CA ILE A 60 -17.19 -0.83 15.73
C ILE A 60 -18.33 0.15 15.42
N PHE A 61 -17.99 1.37 14.98
CA PHE A 61 -18.93 2.45 14.69
C PHE A 61 -19.31 2.54 13.19
N LYS A 62 -19.16 1.46 12.42
CA LYS A 62 -19.40 1.47 10.96
C LYS A 62 -20.79 1.98 10.55
N LYS A 63 -21.84 1.58 11.27
CA LYS A 63 -23.23 1.98 10.96
C LYS A 63 -23.48 3.47 11.19
N PRO A 64 -23.18 4.06 12.37
CA PRO A 64 -23.36 5.49 12.58
C PRO A 64 -22.43 6.33 11.69
N ILE A 65 -21.19 5.90 11.45
CA ILE A 65 -20.27 6.60 10.52
C ILE A 65 -20.85 6.60 9.11
N SER A 66 -21.27 5.44 8.59
CA SER A 66 -21.83 5.31 7.26
C SER A 66 -23.12 6.13 7.10
N ARG A 67 -24.02 6.10 8.09
CA ARG A 67 -25.25 6.91 8.11
C ARG A 67 -24.94 8.40 8.14
N SER A 68 -24.07 8.84 9.06
CA SER A 68 -23.68 10.25 9.21
C SER A 68 -22.98 10.78 7.96
N PHE A 69 -22.11 9.98 7.34
CA PHE A 69 -21.40 10.38 6.13
C PHE A 69 -22.33 10.39 4.91
N ASN A 70 -23.17 9.36 4.72
CA ASN A 70 -23.99 9.24 3.52
C ASN A 70 -25.26 10.09 3.53
N ASN A 71 -25.76 10.52 4.70
CA ASN A 71 -26.95 11.38 4.80
C ASN A 71 -26.65 12.87 4.66
N LYS A 72 -25.37 13.27 4.54
CA LYS A 72 -24.99 14.67 4.34
C LYS A 72 -24.92 15.00 2.85
N ASP A 73 -25.60 16.06 2.44
CA ASP A 73 -25.49 16.57 1.06
C ASP A 73 -24.13 17.21 0.79
N LYS A 74 -23.58 17.89 1.82
CA LYS A 74 -22.30 18.60 1.77
C LYS A 74 -21.37 18.14 2.91
N HIS A 75 -20.10 18.08 2.57
CA HIS A 75 -18.96 17.79 3.43
C HIS A 75 -17.98 18.95 3.38
N LEU A 76 -17.21 19.16 4.46
CA LEU A 76 -16.30 20.31 4.60
C LEU A 76 -16.98 21.62 4.18
N LEU A 77 -18.20 21.84 4.67
CA LEU A 77 -19.11 22.97 4.41
C LEU A 77 -19.64 23.11 2.96
N PHE A 78 -18.84 22.84 1.92
CA PHE A 78 -19.22 23.16 0.53
C PHE A 78 -19.05 22.03 -0.48
N LEU A 79 -18.34 20.94 -0.15
CA LEU A 79 -18.05 19.87 -1.11
C LEU A 79 -19.14 18.81 -1.11
N THR A 80 -19.67 18.45 -2.28
CA THR A 80 -20.45 17.21 -2.43
C THR A 80 -19.56 16.00 -2.13
N LYS A 81 -20.15 14.86 -1.75
CA LYS A 81 -19.42 13.60 -1.55
C LYS A 81 -18.47 13.25 -2.71
N LYS A 82 -18.94 13.43 -3.95
CA LYS A 82 -18.17 13.17 -5.17
C LYS A 82 -16.97 14.11 -5.30
N GLN A 83 -17.15 15.40 -5.01
CA GLN A 83 -16.05 16.38 -5.02
C GLN A 83 -15.04 16.11 -3.91
N LEU A 84 -15.51 15.76 -2.69
CA LEU A 84 -14.62 15.38 -1.60
C LEU A 84 -13.75 14.18 -1.97
N PHE A 85 -14.35 13.12 -2.51
CA PHE A 85 -13.60 11.95 -2.96
C PHE A 85 -12.60 12.29 -4.07
N ARG A 86 -13.01 13.08 -5.07
CA ARG A 86 -12.08 13.56 -6.10
C ARG A 86 -10.92 14.35 -5.51
N LEU A 87 -11.19 15.26 -4.56
CA LEU A 87 -10.16 16.03 -3.88
C LEU A 87 -9.16 15.12 -3.15
N ILE A 88 -9.65 14.16 -2.34
CA ILE A 88 -8.79 13.20 -1.64
C ILE A 88 -7.95 12.39 -2.62
N GLY A 89 -8.57 11.84 -3.67
CA GLY A 89 -7.86 11.08 -4.70
C GLY A 89 -6.80 11.90 -5.44
N SER A 90 -7.11 13.15 -5.80
CA SER A 90 -6.15 14.06 -6.42
C SER A 90 -4.98 14.40 -5.50
N ILE A 91 -5.24 14.64 -4.21
CA ILE A 91 -4.20 14.88 -3.20
C ILE A 91 -3.25 13.68 -3.13
N ILE A 92 -3.78 12.44 -3.11
CA ILE A 92 -2.96 11.22 -3.12
C ILE A 92 -2.02 11.20 -4.33
N LEU A 93 -2.54 11.44 -5.54
CA LEU A 93 -1.71 11.45 -6.75
C LEU A 93 -0.65 12.57 -6.73
N ILE A 94 -0.96 13.74 -6.18
CA ILE A 94 0.01 14.83 -6.02
C ILE A 94 1.15 14.41 -5.07
N PHE A 95 0.84 13.80 -3.92
CA PHE A 95 1.88 13.33 -3.00
C PHE A 95 2.71 12.19 -3.60
N MET A 96 2.10 11.30 -4.38
CA MET A 96 2.84 10.26 -5.12
C MET A 96 3.78 10.87 -6.16
N LEU A 97 3.35 11.90 -6.90
CA LEU A 97 4.18 12.63 -7.86
C LEU A 97 5.31 13.38 -7.16
N ALA A 98 5.03 14.03 -6.03
CA ALA A 98 6.05 14.71 -5.23
C ALA A 98 7.13 13.72 -4.75
N ARG A 99 6.73 12.52 -4.30
CA ARG A 99 7.66 11.45 -3.94
C ARG A 99 8.51 10.99 -5.13
N ILE A 100 7.91 10.81 -6.31
CA ILE A 100 8.62 10.47 -7.55
C ILE A 100 9.73 11.48 -7.83
N ILE A 101 9.37 12.77 -7.83
CA ILE A 101 10.31 13.87 -8.07
C ILE A 101 11.43 13.84 -7.03
N LEU A 102 11.08 13.66 -5.75
CA LEU A 102 12.06 13.60 -4.66
C LEU A 102 13.08 12.48 -4.88
N ILE A 103 12.64 11.26 -5.18
CA ILE A 103 13.51 10.08 -5.37
C ILE A 103 14.47 10.27 -6.54
N ILE A 104 13.99 10.86 -7.63
CA ILE A 104 14.81 11.19 -8.80
C ILE A 104 15.87 12.22 -8.40
N THR A 105 15.47 13.31 -7.73
CA THR A 105 16.36 14.41 -7.34
C THR A 105 17.47 13.95 -6.38
N ILE A 106 17.16 13.08 -5.42
CA ILE A 106 18.14 12.60 -4.42
C ILE A 106 18.96 11.40 -4.90
N LYS A 107 18.74 10.94 -6.15
CA LYS A 107 19.41 9.76 -6.73
C LYS A 107 19.39 8.56 -5.80
N TYR A 108 18.20 8.19 -5.33
CA TYR A 108 18.03 7.07 -4.39
C TYR A 108 18.63 5.76 -4.96
N PRO A 109 19.29 4.90 -4.15
CA PRO A 109 19.97 3.71 -4.67
C PRO A 109 19.04 2.74 -5.40
N THR A 110 17.82 2.55 -4.88
CA THR A 110 16.77 1.75 -5.51
C THR A 110 15.88 2.65 -6.38
N GLN A 111 16.42 3.09 -7.52
CA GLN A 111 15.72 4.00 -8.44
C GLN A 111 14.39 3.44 -8.94
N TRP A 112 14.23 2.11 -8.96
CA TRP A 112 12.94 1.50 -9.29
C TRP A 112 11.80 1.89 -8.34
N GLU A 113 12.08 2.38 -7.13
CA GLU A 113 11.05 2.89 -6.23
C GLU A 113 10.35 4.15 -6.72
N VAL A 114 10.84 4.76 -7.81
CA VAL A 114 10.13 5.83 -8.53
C VAL A 114 8.75 5.33 -8.96
N LEU A 115 8.65 4.12 -9.51
CA LEU A 115 7.34 3.61 -9.93
C LEU A 115 6.54 3.14 -8.70
N PRO A 116 5.25 3.49 -8.58
CA PRO A 116 4.42 3.11 -7.44
C PRO A 116 3.91 1.66 -7.53
N LEU A 117 4.77 0.74 -7.98
CA LEU A 117 4.44 -0.68 -8.16
C LEU A 117 4.74 -1.52 -6.93
N HIS A 118 5.28 -0.93 -5.86
CA HIS A 118 5.32 -1.58 -4.55
C HIS A 118 3.89 -1.78 -4.02
N LEU A 119 3.58 -2.94 -3.41
CA LEU A 119 2.21 -3.37 -3.10
C LEU A 119 1.34 -2.26 -2.47
N CYS A 120 1.77 -1.70 -1.34
CA CYS A 120 1.00 -0.67 -0.64
C CYS A 120 0.84 0.63 -1.47
N ARG A 121 1.87 1.03 -2.22
CA ARG A 121 1.83 2.21 -3.10
C ARG A 121 0.91 1.98 -4.30
N PHE A 122 0.90 0.77 -4.85
CA PHE A 122 -0.01 0.36 -5.91
C PHE A 122 -1.46 0.33 -5.42
N MET A 123 -1.72 -0.20 -4.22
CA MET A 123 -3.06 -0.16 -3.61
C MET A 123 -3.52 1.27 -3.31
N LEU A 124 -2.61 2.16 -2.93
CA LEU A 124 -2.89 3.57 -2.72
C LEU A 124 -3.25 4.27 -4.04
N PHE A 125 -2.51 3.96 -5.12
CA PHE A 125 -2.83 4.42 -6.48
C PHE A 125 -4.21 3.96 -6.93
N LEU A 126 -4.55 2.68 -6.78
CA LEU A 126 -5.89 2.15 -7.10
C LEU A 126 -7.00 2.79 -6.26
N SER A 127 -6.72 3.09 -5.00
CA SER A 127 -7.62 3.85 -4.12
C SER A 127 -7.86 5.26 -4.65
N ALA A 128 -6.81 5.96 -5.07
CA ALA A 128 -6.91 7.30 -5.65
C ALA A 128 -7.76 7.30 -6.93
N LEU A 129 -7.51 6.37 -7.86
CA LEU A 129 -8.31 6.22 -9.08
C LEU A 129 -9.79 5.91 -8.75
N SER A 130 -10.02 4.99 -7.81
CA SER A 130 -11.38 4.66 -7.36
C SER A 130 -12.13 5.86 -6.80
N LEU A 131 -11.44 6.78 -6.12
CA LEU A 131 -12.00 8.01 -5.59
C LEU A 131 -12.27 9.06 -6.67
N ILE A 132 -11.30 9.31 -7.56
CA ILE A 132 -11.41 10.30 -8.65
C ILE A 132 -12.58 9.95 -9.59
N PHE A 133 -12.69 8.69 -9.97
CA PHE A 133 -13.76 8.20 -10.84
C PHE A 133 -15.07 7.90 -10.09
N ASN A 134 -15.11 8.14 -8.77
CA ASN A 134 -16.27 7.85 -7.92
C ASN A 134 -16.73 6.38 -8.04
N LYS A 135 -15.77 5.47 -8.21
CA LYS A 135 -15.94 4.01 -8.24
C LYS A 135 -15.48 3.39 -6.92
N THR A 136 -15.84 4.00 -5.80
CA THR A 136 -15.38 3.57 -4.45
C THR A 136 -15.77 2.14 -4.10
N HIS A 137 -16.79 1.57 -4.75
CA HIS A 137 -17.17 0.17 -4.58
C HIS A 137 -16.14 -0.83 -5.13
N TYR A 138 -15.18 -0.39 -5.95
CA TYR A 138 -14.07 -1.24 -6.40
C TYR A 138 -13.07 -1.54 -5.30
N VAL A 139 -13.12 -0.83 -4.16
CA VAL A 139 -12.29 -1.13 -2.98
C VAL A 139 -12.45 -2.58 -2.52
N LYS A 140 -13.58 -3.24 -2.79
CA LYS A 140 -13.77 -4.66 -2.45
C LYS A 140 -12.78 -5.60 -3.15
N TYR A 141 -12.25 -5.22 -4.32
CA TYR A 141 -11.34 -6.10 -5.09
C TYR A 141 -9.90 -6.05 -4.62
N PHE A 142 -9.47 -4.95 -4.00
CA PHE A 142 -8.07 -4.75 -3.62
C PHE A 142 -7.88 -4.32 -2.17
N GLY A 143 -8.93 -3.82 -1.51
CA GLY A 143 -8.87 -3.23 -0.18
C GLY A 143 -8.53 -4.22 0.93
N HIS A 144 -8.91 -5.50 0.79
CA HIS A 144 -8.52 -6.53 1.76
C HIS A 144 -7.00 -6.74 1.76
N ILE A 145 -6.41 -6.81 0.57
CA ILE A 145 -4.96 -6.92 0.39
C ILE A 145 -4.27 -5.65 0.87
N ALA A 146 -4.86 -4.47 0.60
CA ALA A 146 -4.34 -3.19 1.07
C ALA A 146 -4.30 -3.09 2.61
N ILE A 147 -5.36 -3.49 3.30
CA ILE A 147 -5.41 -3.50 4.77
C ILE A 147 -4.36 -4.45 5.34
N VAL A 148 -4.31 -5.70 4.86
CA VAL A 148 -3.37 -6.68 5.40
C VAL A 148 -1.92 -6.32 5.06
N GLY A 149 -1.66 -5.87 3.82
CA GLY A 149 -0.34 -5.39 3.40
C GLY A 149 0.14 -4.20 4.24
N ALA A 150 -0.73 -3.23 4.52
CA ALA A 150 -0.40 -2.12 5.40
C ALA A 150 -0.10 -2.58 6.83
N MET A 151 -0.89 -3.51 7.39
CA MET A 151 -0.65 -4.07 8.71
C MET A 151 0.70 -4.80 8.80
N ILE A 152 1.04 -5.63 7.80
CA ILE A 152 2.32 -6.34 7.74
C ILE A 152 3.48 -5.34 7.66
N ALA A 153 3.40 -4.35 6.76
CA ALA A 153 4.45 -3.35 6.57
C ALA A 153 4.65 -2.45 7.80
N LEU A 154 3.59 -2.17 8.56
CA LEU A 154 3.68 -1.44 9.84
C LEU A 154 4.22 -2.31 10.97
N SER A 155 3.92 -3.61 10.98
CA SER A 155 4.37 -4.54 12.03
C SER A 155 5.83 -4.94 11.86
N ARG A 156 6.32 -4.97 10.62
CA ARG A 156 7.71 -5.28 10.28
C ARG A 156 8.23 -4.24 9.29
N PRO A 157 8.53 -3.02 9.76
CA PRO A 157 9.13 -2.00 8.90
C PRO A 157 10.52 -2.47 8.46
N ASP A 158 10.81 -2.34 7.17
CA ASP A 158 12.10 -2.66 6.58
C ASP A 158 12.91 -1.36 6.48
N PHE A 159 13.60 -0.99 7.56
CA PHE A 159 14.49 0.18 7.61
C PHE A 159 15.97 -0.19 7.47
N ASP A 160 16.27 -1.49 7.46
CA ASP A 160 17.62 -2.03 7.28
C ASP A 160 17.87 -2.30 5.80
N PHE A 161 18.10 -1.24 5.02
CA PHE A 161 18.47 -1.40 3.61
C PHE A 161 19.90 -1.97 3.52
N GLU A 162 20.03 -3.29 3.45
CA GLU A 162 21.31 -3.97 3.28
C GLU A 162 21.75 -3.99 1.81
N ASN A 163 22.78 -3.20 1.49
CA ASN A 163 23.70 -3.49 0.38
C ASN A 163 25.13 -3.70 0.91
N GLY A 164 25.29 -4.36 2.06
CA GLY A 164 26.60 -4.69 2.64
C GLY A 164 27.43 -3.50 3.14
N LEU A 165 26.90 -2.27 3.09
CA LEU A 165 27.50 -1.07 3.63
C LEU A 165 26.55 -0.55 4.71
N LYS A 166 26.89 -0.82 5.98
CA LYS A 166 26.33 -0.32 7.26
C LYS A 166 24.82 0.06 7.28
N PRO A 167 24.02 -0.43 8.26
CA PRO A 167 22.59 -0.13 8.33
C PRO A 167 22.32 1.38 8.23
N PHE A 168 21.42 1.75 7.30
CA PHE A 168 21.03 3.14 7.12
C PHE A 168 20.33 3.65 8.38
N ARG A 169 20.83 4.77 8.89
CA ARG A 169 20.22 5.43 10.04
C ARG A 169 18.87 6.02 9.62
N THR A 170 17.78 5.34 9.96
CA THR A 170 16.43 5.82 9.70
C THR A 170 15.75 6.15 11.03
N GLY A 171 15.49 7.43 11.28
CA GLY A 171 14.79 7.92 12.46
C GLY A 171 13.88 9.11 12.14
N LEU A 172 13.47 9.86 13.17
CA LEU A 172 12.55 11.01 13.03
C LEU A 172 13.05 12.12 12.09
N ASP A 173 14.35 12.21 11.88
CA ASP A 173 15.02 13.15 10.98
C ASP A 173 15.17 12.60 9.54
N SER A 174 14.48 11.51 9.20
CA SER A 174 14.52 10.89 7.88
C SER A 174 13.16 10.97 7.17
N TYR A 175 13.16 11.46 5.93
CA TYR A 175 11.98 11.39 5.07
C TYR A 175 11.44 9.96 4.94
N TYR A 176 12.31 8.94 4.89
CA TYR A 176 11.92 7.53 4.73
C TYR A 176 11.10 7.00 5.89
N PHE A 177 11.43 7.43 7.12
CA PHE A 177 10.65 7.12 8.31
C PHE A 177 9.21 7.62 8.13
N TRP A 178 9.06 8.91 7.76
CA TRP A 178 7.77 9.56 7.60
C TRP A 178 6.99 9.04 6.38
N ASP A 179 7.65 8.80 5.23
CA ASP A 179 7.04 8.20 4.05
C ASP A 179 6.45 6.83 4.41
N HIS A 180 7.24 5.98 5.09
CA HIS A 180 6.80 4.64 5.47
C HIS A 180 5.62 4.67 6.43
N ILE A 181 5.74 5.30 7.60
CA ILE A 181 4.68 5.28 8.61
C ILE A 181 3.40 5.97 8.11
N THR A 182 3.53 7.10 7.42
CA THR A 182 2.38 7.90 6.97
C THR A 182 1.66 7.20 5.81
N THR A 183 2.39 6.70 4.81
CA THR A 183 1.78 6.00 3.66
C THR A 183 0.99 4.78 4.11
N HIS A 184 1.57 3.94 4.98
CA HIS A 184 0.92 2.72 5.41
C HIS A 184 -0.24 2.99 6.38
N SER A 185 -0.08 3.92 7.33
CA SER A 185 -1.17 4.33 8.23
C SER A 185 -2.33 4.96 7.47
N PHE A 186 -2.03 5.83 6.51
CA PHE A 186 -3.04 6.46 5.66
C PHE A 186 -3.77 5.42 4.80
N LEU A 187 -3.05 4.49 4.16
CA LEU A 187 -3.67 3.42 3.37
C LEU A 187 -4.61 2.56 4.23
N LEU A 188 -4.18 2.19 5.44
CA LEU A 188 -4.97 1.40 6.39
C LEU A 188 -6.26 2.13 6.76
N ILE A 189 -6.16 3.40 7.15
CA ILE A 189 -7.29 4.25 7.53
C ILE A 189 -8.23 4.48 6.34
N LEU A 190 -7.69 4.87 5.19
CA LEU A 190 -8.46 5.19 4.00
C LEU A 190 -9.26 3.97 3.52
N THR A 191 -8.61 2.82 3.39
CA THR A 191 -9.28 1.61 2.89
C THR A 191 -10.36 1.12 3.86
N SER A 192 -10.09 1.15 5.16
CA SER A 192 -11.07 0.87 6.21
C SER A 192 -12.27 1.82 6.14
N PHE A 193 -12.00 3.12 5.99
CA PHE A 193 -13.04 4.14 5.83
C PHE A 193 -13.88 3.87 4.57
N LEU A 194 -13.26 3.60 3.43
CA LEU A 194 -13.97 3.30 2.18
C LEU A 194 -14.86 2.08 2.31
N TYR A 195 -14.43 1.05 3.03
CA TYR A 195 -15.28 -0.10 3.30
C TYR A 195 -16.48 0.22 4.21
N VAL A 196 -16.36 1.17 5.13
CA VAL A 196 -17.45 1.63 6.00
C VAL A 196 -18.47 2.48 5.22
N VAL A 197 -18.00 3.40 4.39
CA VAL A 197 -18.89 4.36 3.69
C VAL A 197 -19.36 3.88 2.33
N SER A 198 -18.68 2.92 1.71
CA SER A 198 -19.15 2.29 0.48
C SER A 198 -20.23 1.25 0.79
N SER A 199 -21.30 1.26 0.00
CA SER A 199 -22.37 0.27 0.06
C SER A 199 -21.99 -1.06 -0.63
N SER A 200 -20.71 -1.43 -0.56
CA SER A 200 -20.15 -2.57 -1.29
C SER A 200 -20.71 -3.87 -0.75
N LYS A 201 -21.58 -4.50 -1.55
CA LYS A 201 -22.04 -5.88 -1.33
C LYS A 201 -21.00 -6.83 -1.90
N PHE A 202 -20.51 -7.74 -1.08
CA PHE A 202 -19.54 -8.75 -1.48
C PHE A 202 -20.26 -10.05 -1.83
N LYS A 203 -20.20 -10.46 -3.10
CA LYS A 203 -20.79 -11.70 -3.63
C LYS A 203 -19.71 -12.75 -3.88
N ALA A 204 -20.10 -14.01 -4.06
CA ALA A 204 -19.19 -15.11 -4.39
C ALA A 204 -18.39 -14.84 -5.67
N LYS A 205 -19.02 -14.27 -6.70
CA LYS A 205 -18.32 -13.84 -7.92
C LYS A 205 -17.27 -12.75 -7.67
N ASP A 206 -17.48 -11.90 -6.67
CA ASP A 206 -16.52 -10.86 -6.34
C ASP A 206 -15.26 -11.47 -5.71
N LEU A 207 -15.39 -12.60 -4.98
CA LEU A 207 -14.24 -13.36 -4.50
C LEU A 207 -13.41 -13.86 -5.68
N LEU A 208 -14.05 -14.47 -6.68
CA LEU A 208 -13.37 -14.91 -7.90
C LEU A 208 -12.67 -13.76 -8.61
N TYR A 209 -13.34 -12.60 -8.75
CA TYR A 209 -12.73 -11.41 -9.36
C TYR A 209 -11.56 -10.86 -8.55
N THR A 210 -11.62 -10.86 -7.22
CA THR A 210 -10.48 -10.49 -6.36
C THR A 210 -9.30 -11.44 -6.58
N MET A 211 -9.55 -12.74 -6.63
CA MET A 211 -8.50 -13.74 -6.87
C MET A 211 -7.88 -13.60 -8.26
N LEU A 212 -8.72 -13.44 -9.29
CA LEU A 212 -8.27 -13.25 -10.66
C LEU A 212 -7.49 -11.94 -10.82
N PHE A 213 -7.98 -10.86 -10.22
CA PHE A 213 -7.28 -9.57 -10.19
C PHE A 213 -5.90 -9.71 -9.55
N PHE A 214 -5.80 -10.38 -8.41
CA PHE A 214 -4.53 -10.58 -7.72
C PHE A 214 -3.57 -11.45 -8.55
N LEU A 215 -4.05 -12.57 -9.10
CA LEU A 215 -3.27 -13.46 -9.96
C LEU A 215 -2.72 -12.74 -11.21
N ILE A 216 -3.57 -11.98 -11.92
CA ILE A 216 -3.13 -11.23 -13.10
C ILE A 216 -2.09 -10.18 -12.68
N THR A 217 -2.31 -9.49 -11.57
CA THR A 217 -1.38 -8.48 -11.05
C THR A 217 -0.03 -9.11 -10.70
N THR A 218 0.00 -10.24 -9.99
CA THR A 218 1.26 -10.91 -9.62
C THR A 218 2.02 -11.42 -10.83
N ILE A 219 1.33 -11.96 -11.85
CA ILE A 219 1.96 -12.37 -13.12
C ILE A 219 2.58 -11.17 -13.82
N ILE A 220 1.86 -10.05 -13.96
CA ILE A 220 2.38 -8.83 -14.59
C ILE A 220 3.61 -8.32 -13.82
N ILE A 221 3.53 -8.25 -12.49
CA ILE A 221 4.63 -7.80 -11.65
C ILE A 221 5.85 -8.74 -11.75
N PHE A 222 5.64 -10.05 -11.80
CA PHE A 222 6.70 -11.02 -12.00
C PHE A 222 7.40 -10.83 -13.35
N ILE A 223 6.64 -10.60 -14.43
CA ILE A 223 7.20 -10.29 -15.75
C ILE A 223 7.99 -8.98 -15.72
N ILE A 224 7.49 -7.94 -15.05
CA ILE A 224 8.22 -6.67 -14.87
C ILE A 224 9.53 -6.90 -14.14
N ASN A 225 9.52 -7.66 -13.03
CA ASN A 225 10.72 -7.98 -12.29
C ASN A 225 11.72 -8.79 -13.13
N TRP A 226 11.24 -9.75 -13.92
CA TRP A 226 12.08 -10.55 -14.80
C TRP A 226 12.74 -9.70 -15.91
N ILE A 227 11.96 -8.87 -16.62
CA ILE A 227 12.49 -7.97 -17.66
C ILE A 227 13.50 -6.99 -17.06
N SER A 228 13.18 -6.42 -15.90
CA SER A 228 14.04 -5.50 -15.17
C SER A 228 15.37 -6.16 -14.78
N ASP A 229 15.37 -7.41 -14.33
CA ASP A 229 16.59 -8.13 -14.00
C ASP A 229 17.50 -8.39 -15.23
N VAL A 230 16.90 -8.74 -16.37
CA VAL A 230 17.65 -9.07 -17.60
C VAL A 230 18.23 -7.82 -18.26
N TYR A 231 17.47 -6.72 -18.31
CA TYR A 231 17.80 -5.58 -19.18
C TYR A 231 18.13 -4.28 -18.43
N ALA A 232 17.77 -4.13 -17.15
CA ALA A 232 17.97 -2.87 -16.43
C ALA A 232 19.31 -2.85 -15.67
N PRO A 233 19.91 -1.66 -15.47
CA PRO A 233 21.06 -1.51 -14.60
C PRO A 233 20.70 -1.85 -13.14
N THR A 234 21.70 -2.14 -12.30
CA THR A 234 21.52 -2.62 -10.93
C THR A 234 20.56 -1.77 -10.08
N SER A 235 20.60 -0.43 -10.19
CA SER A 235 19.70 0.47 -9.45
C SER A 235 18.22 0.37 -9.87
N TRP A 236 17.96 -0.17 -11.06
CA TRP A 236 16.63 -0.38 -11.63
C TRP A 236 16.17 -1.83 -11.59
N LYS A 237 16.96 -2.73 -10.99
CA LYS A 237 16.54 -4.12 -10.77
C LYS A 237 15.50 -4.18 -9.66
N THR A 238 14.32 -4.64 -10.02
CA THR A 238 13.10 -4.51 -9.22
C THR A 238 12.83 -5.76 -8.38
N ASN A 239 12.21 -5.55 -7.22
CA ASN A 239 11.70 -6.62 -6.37
C ASN A 239 10.27 -6.30 -5.90
N TYR A 240 9.40 -5.92 -6.84
CA TYR A 240 8.01 -5.64 -6.48
C TYR A 240 7.33 -6.93 -6.00
N PHE A 241 6.57 -6.80 -4.92
CA PHE A 241 5.78 -7.88 -4.31
C PHE A 241 6.62 -9.09 -3.87
N TYR A 242 7.94 -8.91 -3.70
CA TYR A 242 8.88 -9.99 -3.39
C TYR A 242 8.94 -11.10 -4.47
N LEU A 243 8.64 -10.70 -5.71
CA LEU A 243 8.62 -11.57 -6.90
C LEU A 243 9.90 -11.43 -7.75
N GLY A 244 10.92 -10.71 -7.28
CA GLY A 244 12.20 -10.54 -7.97
C GLY A 244 13.12 -11.76 -7.84
N GLN A 245 14.27 -11.70 -8.53
CA GLN A 245 15.32 -12.70 -8.35
C GLN A 245 15.92 -12.67 -6.94
N ASP A 246 16.45 -13.81 -6.50
CA ASP A 246 17.04 -14.03 -5.18
C ASP A 246 18.18 -13.05 -4.81
N ALA A 247 18.87 -12.48 -5.80
CA ALA A 247 19.89 -11.47 -5.55
C ALA A 247 19.31 -10.15 -5.00
N TYR A 248 18.05 -9.85 -5.30
CA TYR A 248 17.38 -8.59 -4.95
C TYR A 248 16.14 -8.80 -4.07
N ASN A 249 15.80 -10.06 -3.77
CA ASN A 249 14.65 -10.41 -2.97
C ASN A 249 14.99 -10.54 -1.47
N THR A 250 14.62 -9.53 -0.69
CA THR A 250 14.83 -9.52 0.78
C THR A 250 14.04 -10.60 1.53
N GLN A 251 13.07 -11.24 0.88
CA GLN A 251 12.23 -12.29 1.50
C GLN A 251 12.53 -13.69 0.95
N LYS A 252 13.64 -13.89 0.24
CA LYS A 252 13.97 -15.17 -0.44
C LYS A 252 14.12 -16.38 0.50
N ASP A 253 14.49 -16.15 1.75
CA ASP A 253 14.78 -17.22 2.71
C ASP A 253 13.65 -17.45 3.74
N VAL A 254 12.53 -16.73 3.65
CA VAL A 254 11.43 -16.81 4.64
C VAL A 254 10.78 -18.19 4.67
N LEU A 255 10.57 -18.83 3.51
CA LEU A 255 9.98 -20.18 3.38
C LEU A 255 10.91 -21.15 2.66
N GLY A 256 12.23 -20.92 2.73
CA GLY A 256 13.23 -21.72 2.01
C GLY A 256 12.98 -21.72 0.50
N VAL A 257 12.99 -22.89 -0.13
CA VAL A 257 12.85 -23.03 -1.61
C VAL A 257 11.57 -22.38 -2.14
N LEU A 258 10.48 -22.38 -1.35
CA LEU A 258 9.20 -21.79 -1.78
C LEU A 258 9.27 -20.27 -1.92
N SER A 259 10.18 -19.60 -1.21
CA SER A 259 10.38 -18.15 -1.29
C SER A 259 11.40 -17.72 -2.36
N LYS A 260 12.08 -18.69 -3.00
CA LYS A 260 13.10 -18.45 -4.03
C LYS A 260 12.50 -18.36 -5.42
N TRP A 261 13.16 -17.63 -6.32
CA TRP A 261 12.76 -17.52 -7.71
C TRP A 261 12.95 -18.86 -8.46
N PRO A 262 12.02 -19.29 -9.34
CA PRO A 262 10.76 -18.66 -9.72
C PRO A 262 9.55 -19.11 -8.86
N PHE A 263 9.75 -19.97 -7.85
CA PHE A 263 8.68 -20.50 -7.00
C PHE A 263 7.96 -19.42 -6.18
N ASN A 264 8.65 -18.33 -5.88
CA ASN A 264 8.10 -17.16 -5.19
C ASN A 264 6.82 -16.62 -5.85
N LEU A 265 6.66 -16.72 -7.18
CA LEU A 265 5.41 -16.39 -7.88
C LEU A 265 4.23 -17.19 -7.35
N PHE A 266 4.36 -18.52 -7.31
CA PHE A 266 3.28 -19.39 -6.84
C PHE A 266 3.04 -19.20 -5.35
N THR A 267 4.11 -19.18 -4.56
CA THR A 267 4.04 -19.05 -3.10
C THR A 267 3.35 -17.75 -2.68
N TRP A 268 3.84 -16.60 -3.14
CA TRP A 268 3.27 -15.32 -2.73
C TRP A 268 1.89 -15.06 -3.32
N THR A 269 1.60 -15.58 -4.54
CA THR A 269 0.24 -15.52 -5.10
C THR A 269 -0.74 -16.33 -4.27
N THR A 270 -0.41 -17.58 -3.91
CA THR A 270 -1.28 -18.45 -3.10
C THR A 270 -1.46 -17.92 -1.68
N LEU A 271 -0.39 -17.43 -1.04
CA LEU A 271 -0.47 -16.82 0.29
C LEU A 271 -1.32 -15.55 0.27
N GLY A 272 -1.08 -14.64 -0.68
CA GLY A 272 -1.88 -13.41 -0.79
C GLY A 272 -3.35 -13.70 -1.09
N ALA A 273 -3.64 -14.70 -1.92
CA ALA A 273 -4.99 -15.18 -2.19
C ALA A 273 -5.66 -15.76 -0.93
N GLY A 274 -4.95 -16.62 -0.18
CA GLY A 274 -5.45 -17.17 1.09
C GLY A 274 -5.73 -16.09 2.14
N VAL A 275 -4.82 -15.13 2.28
CA VAL A 275 -4.98 -13.96 3.15
C VAL A 275 -6.19 -13.12 2.75
N ALA A 276 -6.39 -12.90 1.44
CA ALA A 276 -7.56 -12.17 0.95
C ALA A 276 -8.87 -12.90 1.31
N VAL A 277 -8.95 -14.23 1.13
CA VAL A 277 -10.10 -15.04 1.51
C VAL A 277 -10.39 -14.91 3.00
N VAL A 278 -9.39 -15.10 3.85
CA VAL A 278 -9.55 -14.99 5.32
C VAL A 278 -10.02 -13.59 5.71
N SER A 279 -9.43 -12.55 5.13
CA SER A 279 -9.83 -11.15 5.37
C SER A 279 -11.28 -10.87 4.94
N ILE A 280 -11.72 -11.41 3.80
CA ILE A 280 -13.11 -11.30 3.32
C ILE A 280 -14.07 -12.02 4.28
N LEU A 281 -13.75 -13.25 4.69
CA LEU A 281 -14.58 -14.02 5.62
C LEU A 281 -14.71 -13.30 6.96
N PHE A 282 -13.59 -12.78 7.48
CA PHE A 282 -13.58 -11.93 8.67
C PHE A 282 -14.47 -10.69 8.49
N TRP A 283 -14.38 -10.03 7.32
CA TRP A 283 -15.20 -8.87 6.97
C TRP A 283 -16.70 -9.16 6.87
N ILE A 284 -17.08 -10.38 6.49
CA ILE A 284 -18.48 -10.83 6.47
C ILE A 284 -18.93 -11.18 7.89
N TRP A 285 -18.09 -11.88 8.66
CA TRP A 285 -18.37 -12.28 10.03
C TRP A 285 -18.56 -11.07 10.97
N GLN A 286 -17.75 -10.03 10.83
CA GLN A 286 -17.88 -8.83 11.65
C GLN A 286 -19.24 -8.11 11.53
N ASP A 287 -20.05 -8.37 10.48
CA ASP A 287 -21.38 -7.77 10.33
C ASP A 287 -22.37 -8.25 11.41
N ASN A 288 -22.00 -9.29 12.16
CA ASN A 288 -22.75 -9.77 13.32
C ASN A 288 -22.72 -8.79 14.51
N PHE A 289 -21.73 -7.89 14.57
CA PHE A 289 -21.49 -7.01 15.72
C PHE A 289 -21.26 -5.55 15.30
N TYR A 290 -21.92 -4.62 15.98
CA TYR A 290 -21.69 -3.17 15.83
C TYR A 290 -22.27 -2.38 17.00
N LEU A 291 -21.80 -1.15 17.18
CA LEU A 291 -22.46 -0.14 18.01
C LEU A 291 -23.37 0.74 17.14
N ASP A 292 -24.56 1.04 17.64
CA ASP A 292 -25.48 2.00 17.02
C ASP A 292 -26.12 2.90 18.08
N LYS A 293 -26.67 4.03 17.62
CA LYS A 293 -27.42 4.96 18.46
C LYS A 293 -28.90 4.74 18.23
N ILE A 294 -29.57 4.10 19.19
CA ILE A 294 -31.02 3.80 19.16
C ILE A 294 -31.67 4.59 20.30
N ASN A 295 -32.68 5.40 19.99
CA ASN A 295 -33.35 6.27 20.99
C ASN A 295 -32.35 7.12 21.79
N SER A 296 -31.40 7.72 21.08
CA SER A 296 -30.30 8.54 21.63
C SER A 296 -29.30 7.82 22.55
N LYS A 297 -29.42 6.52 22.78
CA LYS A 297 -28.50 5.71 23.60
C LYS A 297 -27.61 4.84 22.72
N TRP A 298 -26.35 4.66 23.14
CA TRP A 298 -25.42 3.74 22.49
C TRP A 298 -25.76 2.31 22.90
N VAL A 299 -26.02 1.44 21.92
CA VAL A 299 -26.37 0.04 22.13
C VAL A 299 -25.45 -0.84 21.30
N PHE A 300 -24.91 -1.88 21.94
CA PHE A 300 -24.20 -2.96 21.25
C PHE A 300 -25.20 -3.94 20.66
N VAL A 301 -25.22 -4.03 19.33
CA VAL A 301 -26.16 -4.85 18.60
C VAL A 301 -25.46 -6.12 18.14
N LYS A 302 -26.04 -7.26 18.53
CA LYS A 302 -25.72 -8.59 17.99
C LYS A 302 -26.83 -9.00 17.04
N GLN A 303 -26.49 -9.27 15.79
CA GLN A 303 -27.45 -9.70 14.77
C GLN A 303 -26.89 -10.84 13.91
N LYS A 304 -27.74 -11.46 13.09
CA LYS A 304 -27.27 -12.34 12.02
C LYS A 304 -26.66 -11.48 10.89
N SER A 305 -25.49 -11.86 10.40
CA SER A 305 -24.78 -11.18 9.32
C SER A 305 -25.62 -11.16 8.05
N THR A 306 -26.05 -9.97 7.66
CA THR A 306 -26.76 -9.73 6.39
C THR A 306 -25.84 -10.02 5.21
N ARG A 307 -24.55 -9.68 5.35
CA ARG A 307 -23.51 -9.95 4.35
C ARG A 307 -23.31 -11.44 4.12
N TRP A 308 -23.39 -12.27 5.17
CA TRP A 308 -23.27 -13.72 5.03
C TRP A 308 -24.43 -14.31 4.24
N VAL A 309 -25.65 -13.85 4.52
CA VAL A 309 -26.85 -14.26 3.77
C VAL A 309 -26.71 -13.86 2.30
N GLU A 310 -26.28 -12.62 2.02
CA GLU A 310 -26.04 -12.15 0.65
C GLU A 310 -24.95 -12.97 -0.06
N PHE A 311 -23.83 -13.25 0.62
CA PHE A 311 -22.74 -14.04 0.08
C PHE A 311 -23.18 -15.47 -0.25
N LYS A 312 -23.82 -16.16 0.69
CA LYS A 312 -24.33 -17.53 0.50
C LYS A 312 -25.37 -17.61 -0.62
N ASN A 313 -26.30 -16.65 -0.68
CA ASN A 313 -27.34 -16.62 -1.71
C ASN A 313 -26.80 -16.25 -3.10
N SER A 314 -25.57 -15.73 -3.18
CA SER A 314 -24.94 -15.34 -4.45
C SER A 314 -24.17 -16.46 -5.14
N PHE A 315 -23.96 -17.60 -4.47
CA PHE A 315 -23.51 -18.79 -5.18
C PHE A 315 -24.59 -19.17 -6.19
N PRO A 316 -24.23 -19.49 -7.45
CA PRO A 316 -25.20 -20.07 -8.36
C PRO A 316 -25.85 -21.24 -7.62
N LYS A 317 -27.18 -21.28 -7.58
CA LYS A 317 -27.90 -22.47 -7.14
C LYS A 317 -27.52 -23.54 -8.14
N ILE A 318 -26.43 -24.26 -7.88
CA ILE A 318 -26.11 -25.49 -8.60
C ILE A 318 -27.33 -26.36 -8.36
N ALA A 319 -28.10 -26.51 -9.43
CA ALA A 319 -29.49 -26.87 -9.36
C ALA A 319 -29.64 -28.17 -8.58
N LYS A 320 -30.48 -28.14 -7.54
CA LYS A 320 -31.39 -29.27 -7.31
C LYS A 320 -32.35 -29.30 -8.51
N GLN A 321 -31.82 -29.77 -9.64
CA GLN A 321 -32.56 -30.35 -10.75
C GLN A 321 -32.05 -31.78 -10.80
N ASN A 322 -32.64 -32.60 -9.92
CA ASN A 322 -32.81 -34.04 -10.04
C ASN A 322 -33.93 -34.39 -9.05
#